data_AF-A0A6J5F5R1-F1
#
_entry.id   AF-A0A6J5F5R1-F1
#
_cell.length_a   1.000
_cell.length_b   1.000
_cell.length_c   1.000
_cell.angle_alpha   90.00
_cell.angle_beta   90.00
_cell.angle_gamma   90.00
#
_symmetry.space_group_name_H-M   'P 1'
#
loop_
_entity.id
_entity.type
_entity.pdbx_description
1 polymer ?
#
loop_
_entity_poly.entity_id
_entity_poly.type
_entity_poly.pdbx_seq_one_letter_code
_entity_poly.pdbx_strand_id
1 'polypeptide(L)' 'MVNLTVADALRLAINTLRDIAESRKMPSGIELDSATAELHADAADVLDESLKQLRGHE' A
#
# COMPACT_ATOMS: atom_id res chain seq x y z
N MET A 1 13.55 1.76 21.00
CA MET A 1 13.47 1.82 19.54
C MET A 1 12.34 0.90 19.12
N VAL A 2 11.31 1.41 18.44
CA VAL A 2 10.28 0.53 17.88
C VAL A 2 10.95 -0.37 16.85
N ASN A 3 10.90 -1.68 17.06
CA ASN A 3 11.43 -2.65 16.11
C ASN A 3 10.40 -2.79 14.99
N LEU A 4 10.50 -1.92 13.98
CA LEU A 4 9.60 -1.94 12.83
C LEU A 4 9.99 -3.14 11.96
N THR A 5 9.09 -4.12 11.82
CA THR A 5 9.36 -5.27 10.96
C THR A 5 9.11 -4.91 9.49
N VAL A 6 9.65 -5.71 8.57
CA VAL A 6 9.33 -5.59 7.13
C VAL A 6 7.83 -5.78 6.90
N ALA A 7 7.18 -6.67 7.67
CA ALA A 7 5.74 -6.89 7.61
C ALA A 7 4.94 -5.63 8.02
N ASP A 8 5.41 -4.88 9.03
CA ASP A 8 4.77 -3.64 9.45
C ASP A 8 4.92 -2.54 8.40
N ALA A 9 6.10 -2.42 7.79
CA ALA A 9 6.33 -1.48 6.69
C ALA A 9 5.45 -1.80 5.48
N LEU A 10 5.32 -3.07 5.11
CA LEU A 10 4.45 -3.51 4.02
C LEU A 10 2.98 -3.22 4.32
N ARG A 11 2.49 -3.49 5.53
CA ARG A 11 1.12 -3.13 5.93
C ARG A 11 0.85 -1.63 5.81
N LEU A 12 1.79 -0.80 6.25
CA LEU A 12 1.66 0.65 6.13
C LEU A 12 1.60 1.08 4.67
N ALA A 13 2.47 0.52 3.82
CA ALA A 13 2.47 0.82 2.38
C ALA A 13 1.16 0.42 1.71
N ILE A 14 0.65 -0.79 1.98
CA ILE A 14 -0.63 -1.29 1.45
C ILE A 14 -1.78 -0.36 1.84
N ASN A 15 -1.87 0.00 3.13
CA ASN A 15 -2.94 0.88 3.60
C ASN A 15 -2.85 2.27 2.97
N THR A 16 -1.64 2.81 2.83
CA THR A 16 -1.42 4.12 2.19
C THR A 16 -1.84 4.10 0.73
N LEU A 17 -1.50 3.04 -0.01
CA LEU A 17 -1.86 2.90 -1.43
C LEU A 17 -3.38 2.76 -1.63
N ARG A 18 -4.07 2.01 -0.76
CA ARG A 18 -5.53 1.90 -0.78
C ARG A 18 -6.20 3.24 -0.48
N ASP A 19 -5.74 3.95 0.55
CA ASP A 19 -6.25 5.28 0.90
C ASP A 19 -6.09 6.29 -0.26
N ILE A 20 -4.93 6.28 -0.92
CA ILE A 20 -4.67 7.11 -2.10
C ILE A 20 -5.61 6.76 -3.26
N ALA A 21 -5.83 5.46 -3.52
CA ALA A 21 -6.72 5.00 -4.58
C ALA A 21 -8.19 5.36 -4.30
N GLU A 22 -8.65 5.19 -3.07
CA GLU A 22 -10.02 5.51 -2.63
C GLU A 22 -10.29 7.01 -2.60
N SER A 23 -9.38 7.79 -2.01
CA SER A 23 -9.49 9.24 -1.95
C SER A 23 -9.16 9.93 -3.27
N ARG A 24 -8.55 9.21 -4.23
CA ARG A 24 -7.97 9.75 -5.47
C ARG A 24 -7.08 10.96 -5.24
N LYS A 25 -6.33 10.93 -4.14
CA LYS A 25 -5.53 12.07 -3.68
C LYS A 25 -4.27 11.58 -3.02
N MET A 26 -3.15 12.11 -3.47
CA MET A 26 -1.86 11.88 -2.83
C MET A 26 -1.81 12.57 -1.46
N PRO A 27 -0.99 12.08 -0.50
CA PRO A 27 -0.78 12.72 0.79
C PRO A 27 -0.25 14.16 0.65
N SER A 28 0.46 14.44 -0.45
CA SER A 28 0.93 15.78 -0.82
C SER A 28 -0.20 16.74 -1.25
N GLY A 29 -1.43 16.25 -1.38
CA GLY A 29 -2.61 17.02 -1.77
C GLY A 29 -2.93 17.00 -3.26
N ILE A 30 -2.13 16.32 -4.09
CA ILE A 30 -2.31 16.25 -5.54
C ILE A 30 -3.45 15.27 -5.87
N GLU A 31 -4.41 15.71 -6.68
CA GLU A 31 -5.49 14.85 -7.16
C GLU A 31 -4.98 13.88 -8.23
N LEU A 32 -5.52 12.67 -8.22
CA LEU A 32 -5.18 11.60 -9.15
C LEU A 32 -6.34 11.36 -10.11
N ASP A 33 -6.00 11.12 -11.37
CA ASP A 33 -6.94 10.57 -12.33
C ASP A 33 -7.28 9.11 -12.00
N SER A 34 -8.37 8.60 -12.58
CA SER A 34 -8.84 7.24 -12.31
C SER A 34 -7.78 6.18 -12.63
N ALA A 35 -7.04 6.30 -13.74
CA ALA A 35 -6.07 5.28 -14.13
C ALA A 35 -4.89 5.23 -13.13
N THR A 36 -4.42 6.39 -12.68
CA THR A 36 -3.39 6.45 -11.64
C THR A 36 -3.90 5.94 -10.29
N ALA A 37 -5.14 6.24 -9.91
CA ALA A 37 -5.76 5.69 -8.70
C ALA A 37 -5.88 4.16 -8.76
N GLU A 38 -6.29 3.60 -9.91
CA GLU A 38 -6.35 2.16 -10.14
C GLU A 38 -4.97 1.50 -10.06
N LEU A 39 -3.91 2.16 -10.56
CA LEU A 39 -2.54 1.67 -10.42
C LEU A 39 -2.11 1.56 -8.94
N HIS A 40 -2.52 2.49 -8.09
CA HIS A 40 -2.25 2.41 -6.66
C HIS A 40 -3.01 1.26 -5.99
N ALA A 41 -4.25 0.99 -6.41
CA ALA A 41 -5.01 -0.17 -5.93
C ALA A 41 -4.35 -1.49 -6.33
N ASP A 42 -3.95 -1.63 -7.60
CA ASP A 42 -3.25 -2.83 -8.10
C ASP A 42 -1.92 -3.06 -7.36
N ALA A 43 -1.14 -1.99 -7.17
CA ALA A 43 0.10 -2.06 -6.39
C ALA A 43 -0.14 -2.50 -4.94
N ALA A 44 -1.24 -2.07 -4.32
CA ALA A 44 -1.61 -2.50 -2.98
C ALA A 44 -1.92 -4.00 -2.93
N ASP A 45 -2.61 -4.54 -3.92
CA ASP A 45 -2.92 -5.97 -3.99
C ASP A 45 -1.67 -6.83 -4.25
N VAL A 46 -0.75 -6.38 -5.11
CA VAL A 46 0.55 -7.05 -5.31
C VAL A 46 1.37 -7.10 -4.02
N LEU A 47 1.37 -6.01 -3.25
CA LEU A 47 2.06 -5.97 -1.95
C LEU A 47 1.36 -6.82 -0.89
N ASP A 48 0.04 -6.93 -0.91
CA ASP A 48 -0.74 -7.81 -0.02
C ASP A 48 -0.38 -9.29 -0.24
N GLU A 49 -0.25 -9.72 -1.50
CA GLU A 49 0.24 -11.06 -1.83
C GLU A 49 1.69 -11.28 -1.37
N SER A 50 2.56 -10.29 -1.57
CA SER A 50 3.94 -10.33 -1.10
C SER A 50 4.03 -10.45 0.43
N LEU A 51 3.16 -9.75 1.16
CA LEU A 51 3.07 -9.83 2.62
C LEU A 51 2.56 -11.20 3.09
N LYS A 52 1.59 -11.81 2.39
CA LYS A 52 1.12 -13.16 2.68
C LYS A 52 2.24 -14.19 2.53
N GLN A 53 3.04 -14.07 1.47
CA GLN A 53 4.22 -14.91 1.28
C GLN A 53 5.23 -14.71 2.40
N LEU A 54 5.55 -13.46 2.77
CA LEU A 54 6.48 -13.17 3.86
C LEU A 54 6.06 -13.82 5.18
N ARG A 55 4.77 -13.73 5.54
CA ARG A 55 4.23 -14.32 6.77
C ARG A 55 4.13 -15.84 6.75
N GLY A 56 4.09 -16.46 5.57
CA GLY A 56 4.15 -17.92 5.43
C GLY A 56 5.55 -18.49 5.67
N HIS A 57 6.57 -17.62 5.72
CA HIS A 57 7.97 -17.97 5.95
C HIS A 57 8.47 -17.56 7.36
N GLU A 58 7.60 -16.99 8.21
CA GLU A 58 7.83 -16.71 9.64
C GLU A 58 7.33 -17.86 10.52
#